data_AF-A0A7C4WHE5-F1
#
_entry.id   AF-A0A7C4WHE5-F1
#
_cell.length_a   1.000
_cell.length_b   1.000
_cell.length_c   1.000
_cell.angle_alpha   90.00
_cell.angle_beta   90.00
_cell.angle_gamma   90.00
#
_symmetry.space_group_name_H-M   'P 1'
#
loop_
_entity.id
_entity.type
_entity.pdbx_description
1 polymer ?
#
loop_
_entity_poly.entity_id
_entity_poly.type
_entity_poly.pdbx_seq_one_letter_code
_entity_poly.pdbx_strand_id
1 'polypeptide(L)'
;MAGLTSSKDLGKFLYCSSLLEERIAKAYGHIAELVDDKLVRGLLSFIAHDSFKHAECFRLVGERLSGGMEVCFEECGEVWGETWKTFMADAEKFLSKSAISSMELVSLIKGLMNLESFAAEEYLTVLHVKLIELMADEAKVDLEKFRALLGWIIEDEKRHEQILRMIGNMLAEMEK
;
A
#
# COMPACT_ATOMS: atom_id res chain seq x y z
N MET A 1 15.05 -14.46 -7.74
CA MET A 1 14.97 -13.15 -8.42
C MET A 1 16.34 -12.86 -9.01
N ALA A 2 16.44 -12.43 -10.27
CA ALA A 2 17.68 -11.88 -10.79
C ALA A 2 17.89 -10.47 -10.19
N GLY A 3 19.13 -10.10 -9.87
CA GLY A 3 19.42 -8.87 -9.14
C GLY A 3 18.98 -7.61 -9.92
N LEU A 4 18.20 -6.75 -9.26
CA LEU A 4 17.79 -5.45 -9.77
C LEU A 4 18.98 -4.49 -9.61
N THR A 5 19.81 -4.39 -10.65
CA THR A 5 21.19 -3.86 -10.56
C THR A 5 21.36 -2.44 -11.12
N SER A 6 20.28 -1.74 -11.46
CA SER A 6 20.34 -0.41 -12.06
C SER A 6 19.31 0.58 -11.50
N SER A 7 19.63 1.88 -11.61
CA SER A 7 18.69 2.97 -11.33
C SER A 7 17.36 2.81 -12.07
N LYS A 8 17.38 2.23 -13.27
CA LYS A 8 16.19 2.03 -14.09
C LYS A 8 15.30 0.94 -13.49
N ASP A 9 15.89 -0.11 -12.93
CA ASP A 9 15.17 -1.21 -12.28
C ASP A 9 14.57 -0.79 -10.93
N LEU A 10 15.29 0.04 -10.16
CA LEU A 10 14.73 0.71 -8.99
C LEU A 10 13.59 1.67 -9.36
N GLY A 11 13.74 2.43 -10.45
CA GLY A 11 12.67 3.27 -11.00
C GLY A 11 11.42 2.47 -11.39
N LYS A 12 11.59 1.31 -12.04
CA LYS A 12 10.50 0.37 -12.32
C LYS A 12 9.82 -0.13 -11.05
N PHE A 13 10.60 -0.57 -10.06
CA PHE A 13 10.07 -1.08 -8.79
C PHE A 13 9.18 -0.05 -8.10
N LEU A 14 9.68 1.19 -7.95
CA LEU A 14 8.93 2.31 -7.39
C LEU A 14 7.67 2.66 -8.20
N TYR A 15 7.76 2.65 -9.53
CA TYR A 15 6.57 2.86 -10.38
C TYR A 15 5.53 1.77 -10.15
N CYS A 16 5.93 0.50 -10.04
CA CYS A 16 5.00 -0.58 -9.70
C CYS A 16 4.42 -0.45 -8.28
N SER A 17 5.21 -0.02 -7.29
CA SER A 17 4.71 0.34 -5.96
C SER A 17 3.62 1.42 -6.05
N SER A 18 3.78 2.42 -6.93
CA SER A 18 2.76 3.47 -7.10
C SER A 18 1.42 2.93 -7.59
N LEU A 19 1.42 1.98 -8.52
CA LEU A 19 0.20 1.35 -9.03
C LEU A 19 -0.47 0.45 -7.98
N LEU A 20 0.33 -0.18 -7.10
CA LEU A 20 -0.16 -0.94 -5.95
C LEU A 20 -0.86 -0.02 -4.93
N GLU A 21 -0.17 1.05 -4.49
CA GLU A 21 -0.74 2.03 -3.55
C GLU A 21 -2.01 2.68 -4.11
N GLU A 22 -2.04 3.04 -5.41
CA GLU A 22 -3.23 3.62 -6.04
C GLU A 22 -4.42 2.64 -6.05
N ARG A 23 -4.17 1.32 -6.20
CA ARG A 23 -5.23 0.30 -6.13
C ARG A 23 -5.73 0.11 -4.70
N ILE A 24 -4.83 0.08 -3.73
CA ILE A 24 -5.14 -0.01 -2.28
C ILE A 24 -5.95 1.22 -1.84
N ALA A 25 -5.52 2.42 -2.22
CA ALA A 25 -6.20 3.68 -1.92
C ALA A 25 -7.64 3.70 -2.46
N LYS A 26 -7.84 3.25 -3.71
CA LYS A 26 -9.19 3.09 -4.31
C LYS A 26 -10.03 2.08 -3.54
N ALA A 27 -9.47 0.95 -3.14
CA ALA A 27 -10.20 -0.06 -2.37
C ALA A 27 -10.65 0.50 -1.01
N TYR A 28 -9.75 1.15 -0.26
CA TYR A 28 -10.08 1.81 1.01
C TYR A 28 -11.17 2.89 0.85
N GLY A 29 -11.06 3.75 -0.17
CA GLY A 29 -12.05 4.78 -0.46
C GLY A 29 -13.43 4.20 -0.79
N HIS A 30 -13.48 3.18 -1.64
CA HIS A 30 -14.70 2.47 -2.01
C HIS A 30 -15.36 1.78 -0.81
N ILE A 31 -14.56 1.09 0.03
CA ILE A 31 -15.06 0.48 1.27
C ILE A 31 -15.66 1.56 2.18
N ALA A 32 -15.00 2.71 2.34
CA ALA A 32 -15.50 3.80 3.19
C ALA A 32 -16.89 4.28 2.75
N GLU A 33 -17.15 4.40 1.44
CA GLU A 33 -18.46 4.76 0.90
C GLU A 33 -19.56 3.74 1.26
N LEU A 34 -19.21 2.45 1.39
CA LEU A 34 -20.13 1.37 1.75
C LEU A 34 -20.37 1.22 3.27
N VAL A 35 -19.58 1.87 4.13
CA VAL A 35 -19.72 1.76 5.61
C VAL A 35 -20.64 2.85 6.14
N ASP A 36 -21.71 2.47 6.83
CA ASP A 36 -22.69 3.39 7.43
C ASP A 36 -22.15 4.23 8.61
N ASP A 37 -21.28 3.64 9.44
CA ASP A 37 -20.70 4.36 10.58
C ASP A 37 -19.78 5.48 10.10
N LYS A 38 -20.09 6.72 10.52
CA LYS A 38 -19.39 7.92 10.05
C LYS A 38 -17.94 8.01 10.53
N LEU A 39 -17.62 7.44 11.70
CA LEU A 39 -16.27 7.47 12.24
C LEU A 39 -15.41 6.40 11.56
N VAL A 40 -15.91 5.17 11.41
CA VAL A 40 -15.23 4.11 10.64
C VAL A 40 -15.03 4.54 9.19
N ARG A 41 -16.03 5.13 8.55
CA ARG A 41 -15.92 5.74 7.21
C ARG A 41 -14.80 6.79 7.17
N GLY A 42 -14.81 7.75 8.09
CA GLY A 42 -13.79 8.81 8.14
C GLY A 42 -12.37 8.27 8.33
N LEU A 43 -12.20 7.24 9.15
CA LEU A 43 -10.94 6.55 9.38
C LEU A 43 -10.45 5.78 8.13
N LEU A 44 -11.35 5.09 7.41
CA LEU A 44 -11.01 4.42 6.15
C LEU A 44 -10.68 5.42 5.03
N SER A 45 -11.41 6.53 4.93
CA SER A 45 -11.10 7.62 4.01
C SER A 45 -9.76 8.30 4.33
N PHE A 46 -9.36 8.34 5.60
CA PHE A 46 -8.04 8.85 5.99
C PHE A 46 -6.92 8.00 5.38
N ILE A 47 -6.96 6.68 5.60
CA ILE A 47 -6.00 5.72 5.01
C ILE A 47 -6.01 5.84 3.48
N ALA A 48 -7.19 5.90 2.85
CA ALA A 48 -7.32 6.05 1.40
C ALA A 48 -6.57 7.28 0.85
N HIS A 49 -6.67 8.43 1.51
CA HIS A 49 -5.97 9.65 1.09
C HIS A 49 -4.44 9.55 1.27
N ASP A 50 -3.98 8.94 2.36
CA ASP A 50 -2.55 8.77 2.61
C ASP A 50 -1.91 7.75 1.64
N SER A 51 -2.56 6.62 1.35
CA SER A 51 -2.10 5.69 0.29
C SER A 51 -2.12 6.35 -1.11
N PHE A 52 -3.10 7.20 -1.43
CA PHE A 52 -3.07 7.99 -2.68
C PHE A 52 -1.84 8.91 -2.74
N LYS A 53 -1.54 9.62 -1.65
CA LYS A 53 -0.33 10.45 -1.51
C LYS A 53 0.94 9.62 -1.68
N HIS A 54 0.99 8.39 -1.15
CA HIS A 54 2.12 7.47 -1.34
C HIS A 54 2.29 7.03 -2.79
N ALA A 55 1.18 6.75 -3.48
CA ALA A 55 1.18 6.45 -4.92
C ALA A 55 1.80 7.61 -5.73
N GLU A 56 1.39 8.85 -5.47
CA GLU A 56 1.99 10.02 -6.14
C GLU A 56 3.49 10.15 -5.85
N CYS A 57 3.89 9.99 -4.58
CA CYS A 57 5.29 9.99 -4.15
C CYS A 57 6.13 8.92 -4.88
N PHE A 58 5.70 7.66 -4.87
CA PHE A 58 6.43 6.57 -5.51
C PHE A 58 6.49 6.72 -7.03
N ARG A 59 5.42 7.20 -7.68
CA ARG A 59 5.38 7.47 -9.12
C ARG A 59 6.39 8.53 -9.53
N LEU A 60 6.43 9.66 -8.81
CA LEU A 60 7.38 10.75 -9.07
C LEU A 60 8.85 10.31 -8.93
N VAL A 61 9.19 9.52 -7.91
CA VAL A 61 10.56 8.99 -7.75
C VAL A 61 10.85 7.92 -8.81
N GLY A 62 9.88 7.04 -9.09
CA GLY A 62 9.98 5.98 -10.09
C GLY A 62 10.26 6.51 -11.50
N GLU A 63 9.45 7.45 -11.97
CA GLU A 63 9.64 8.16 -13.25
C GLU A 63 11.00 8.88 -13.30
N ARG A 64 11.39 9.54 -12.21
CA ARG A 64 12.65 10.30 -12.14
C ARG A 64 13.88 9.40 -12.29
N LEU A 65 13.81 8.17 -11.79
CA LEU A 65 14.89 7.16 -11.84
C LEU A 65 14.81 6.24 -13.08
N SER A 66 13.62 6.01 -13.65
CA SER A 66 13.41 5.24 -14.88
C SER A 66 13.73 6.05 -16.15
N GLY A 67 13.72 7.38 -16.05
CA GLY A 67 13.91 8.31 -17.17
C GLY A 67 12.61 8.68 -17.87
N GLY A 68 11.48 8.72 -17.16
CA GLY A 68 10.16 8.97 -17.72
C GLY A 68 9.59 7.77 -18.50
N MET A 69 10.08 6.57 -18.22
CA MET A 69 9.56 5.35 -18.83
C MET A 69 8.31 4.89 -18.06
N GLU A 70 7.17 4.90 -18.72
CA GLU A 70 5.95 4.22 -18.25
C GLU A 70 6.21 2.71 -18.15
N VAL A 71 5.77 2.09 -17.05
CA VAL A 71 5.75 0.65 -16.87
C VAL A 71 4.31 0.18 -17.03
N CYS A 72 4.08 -0.80 -17.91
CA CYS A 72 2.75 -1.37 -18.07
C CYS A 72 2.32 -2.14 -16.81
N PHE A 73 1.04 -2.11 -16.47
CA PHE A 73 0.49 -2.75 -15.27
C PHE A 73 0.79 -4.26 -15.24
N GLU A 74 0.82 -4.89 -16.40
CA GLU A 74 1.13 -6.30 -16.59
C GLU A 74 2.59 -6.64 -16.25
N GLU A 75 3.54 -5.74 -16.55
CA GLU A 75 4.97 -5.92 -16.24
C GLU A 75 5.23 -5.90 -14.72
N CYS A 76 4.39 -5.20 -13.95
CA CYS A 76 4.53 -5.16 -12.50
C CYS A 76 4.28 -6.52 -11.82
N GLY A 77 3.54 -7.43 -12.46
CA GLY A 77 3.43 -8.82 -12.03
C GLY A 77 4.74 -9.60 -12.13
N GLU A 78 5.68 -9.20 -13.00
CA GLU A 78 7.02 -9.79 -13.08
C GLU A 78 7.96 -9.19 -12.02
N VAL A 79 7.80 -7.89 -11.72
CA VAL A 79 8.60 -7.15 -10.72
C VAL A 79 8.28 -7.61 -9.29
N TRP A 80 7.00 -7.75 -8.96
CA TRP A 80 6.51 -8.08 -7.62
C TRP A 80 6.14 -9.56 -7.44
N GLY A 81 6.10 -10.35 -8.53
CA GLY A 81 5.81 -11.78 -8.50
C GLY A 81 4.40 -12.11 -8.00
N GLU A 82 4.25 -13.21 -7.27
CA GLU A 82 2.93 -13.69 -6.83
C GLU A 82 2.23 -12.72 -5.86
N THR A 83 3.01 -12.00 -5.04
CA THR A 83 2.53 -10.98 -4.10
C THR A 83 1.69 -9.91 -4.80
N TRP A 84 2.07 -9.49 -6.02
CA TRP A 84 1.28 -8.57 -6.85
C TRP A 84 -0.13 -9.10 -7.12
N LYS A 85 -0.23 -10.36 -7.52
CA LYS A 85 -1.50 -10.99 -7.93
C LYS A 85 -2.44 -11.10 -6.73
N THR A 86 -1.91 -11.47 -5.56
CA THR A 86 -2.68 -11.52 -4.31
C THR A 86 -3.26 -10.15 -3.96
N PHE A 87 -2.41 -9.11 -3.88
CA PHE A 87 -2.89 -7.76 -3.57
C PHE A 87 -3.89 -7.21 -4.59
N MET A 88 -3.64 -7.42 -5.88
CA MET A 88 -4.54 -6.95 -6.94
C MET A 88 -5.88 -7.70 -6.93
N ALA A 89 -5.88 -9.01 -6.66
CA ALA A 89 -7.09 -9.80 -6.55
C ALA A 89 -7.94 -9.41 -5.33
N ASP A 90 -7.31 -9.16 -4.18
CA ASP A 90 -8.02 -8.70 -2.97
C ASP A 90 -8.57 -7.27 -3.17
N ALA A 91 -7.80 -6.35 -3.76
CA ALA A 91 -8.29 -5.01 -4.07
C ALA A 91 -9.46 -5.03 -5.07
N GLU A 92 -9.41 -5.86 -6.13
CA GLU A 92 -10.51 -6.04 -7.08
C GLU A 92 -11.77 -6.61 -6.41
N LYS A 93 -11.61 -7.58 -5.52
CA LYS A 93 -12.69 -8.19 -4.74
C LYS A 93 -13.38 -7.18 -3.82
N PHE A 94 -12.68 -6.14 -3.35
CA PHE A 94 -13.30 -5.06 -2.58
C PHE A 94 -13.97 -4.03 -3.48
N LEU A 95 -13.32 -3.63 -4.58
CA LEU A 95 -13.85 -2.66 -5.54
C LEU A 95 -15.09 -3.14 -6.32
N SER A 96 -15.26 -4.46 -6.47
CA SER A 96 -16.43 -5.06 -7.11
C SER A 96 -17.67 -5.19 -6.19
N LYS A 97 -17.57 -4.84 -4.90
CA LYS A 97 -18.71 -4.88 -3.97
C LYS A 97 -19.65 -3.69 -4.14
N SER A 98 -20.95 -3.96 -4.14
CA SER A 98 -22.01 -2.92 -4.08
C SER A 98 -22.55 -2.66 -2.66
N ALA A 99 -22.20 -3.52 -1.70
CA ALA A 99 -22.56 -3.41 -0.29
C ALA A 99 -21.56 -4.21 0.58
N ILE A 100 -21.47 -3.85 1.86
CA ILE A 100 -20.70 -4.59 2.85
C ILE A 100 -21.51 -4.75 4.14
N SER A 101 -21.69 -5.98 4.61
CA SER A 101 -22.28 -6.24 5.92
C SER A 101 -21.26 -6.05 7.05
N SER A 102 -21.70 -5.82 8.29
CA SER A 102 -20.80 -5.65 9.44
C SER A 102 -19.85 -6.84 9.63
N MET A 103 -20.31 -8.08 9.40
CA MET A 103 -19.48 -9.28 9.47
C MET A 103 -18.43 -9.33 8.35
N GLU A 104 -18.78 -8.90 7.14
CA GLU A 104 -17.82 -8.77 6.04
C GLU A 104 -16.84 -7.63 6.29
N LEU A 105 -17.27 -6.52 6.91
CA LEU A 105 -16.40 -5.41 7.33
C LEU A 105 -15.43 -5.86 8.42
N VAL A 106 -15.88 -6.63 9.42
CA VAL A 106 -14.99 -7.24 10.43
C VAL A 106 -14.00 -8.21 9.79
N SER A 107 -14.45 -9.05 8.86
CA SER A 107 -13.59 -9.99 8.12
C SER A 107 -12.58 -9.26 7.22
N LEU A 108 -13.01 -8.17 6.59
CA LEU A 108 -12.19 -7.26 5.79
C LEU A 108 -11.15 -6.54 6.64
N ILE A 109 -11.54 -5.91 7.74
CA ILE A 109 -10.60 -5.22 8.64
C ILE A 109 -9.61 -6.21 9.22
N LYS A 110 -10.04 -7.43 9.60
CA LYS A 110 -9.12 -8.52 9.97
C LYS A 110 -8.22 -8.93 8.79
N GLY A 111 -8.72 -8.95 7.57
CA GLY A 111 -7.96 -9.24 6.35
C GLY A 111 -6.89 -8.18 6.06
N LEU A 112 -7.25 -6.90 6.09
CA LEU A 112 -6.36 -5.74 5.92
C LEU A 112 -5.35 -5.66 7.06
N MET A 113 -5.80 -5.81 8.32
CA MET A 113 -4.91 -5.97 9.46
C MET A 113 -3.97 -7.16 9.28
N ASN A 114 -4.43 -8.29 8.73
CA ASN A 114 -3.60 -9.46 8.43
C ASN A 114 -2.74 -9.31 7.18
N LEU A 115 -2.95 -8.29 6.33
CA LEU A 115 -2.07 -7.95 5.21
C LEU A 115 -0.97 -6.99 5.70
N GLU A 116 -1.34 -5.95 6.45
CA GLU A 116 -0.40 -5.05 7.14
C GLU A 116 0.39 -5.78 8.26
N SER A 117 -0.18 -6.83 8.86
CA SER A 117 0.47 -7.74 9.81
C SER A 117 0.70 -9.17 9.29
N PHE A 118 0.77 -9.38 7.96
CA PHE A 118 1.36 -10.63 7.42
C PHE A 118 2.89 -10.71 7.64
N ALA A 119 3.44 -9.76 8.37
CA ALA A 119 4.55 -10.02 9.26
C ALA A 119 4.09 -9.75 10.70
N ALA A 120 4.00 -10.81 11.51
CA ALA A 120 3.63 -10.73 12.92
C ALA A 120 4.76 -10.13 13.81
N GLU A 121 5.82 -9.61 13.20
CA GLU A 121 6.87 -8.79 13.79
C GLU A 121 7.20 -7.63 12.83
N GLU A 122 6.37 -6.57 12.88
CA GLU A 122 6.50 -5.32 12.12
C GLU A 122 6.57 -5.52 10.57
N TYR A 123 7.11 -4.52 9.88
CA TYR A 123 7.91 -4.71 8.66
C TYR A 123 7.32 -4.69 7.24
N LEU A 124 6.02 -4.66 6.90
CA LEU A 124 5.65 -4.69 5.45
C LEU A 124 6.17 -3.48 4.63
N THR A 125 5.61 -2.29 4.76
CA THR A 125 6.08 -1.10 4.00
C THR A 125 7.45 -0.60 4.49
N VAL A 126 7.86 -0.99 5.70
CA VAL A 126 9.25 -0.78 6.17
C VAL A 126 10.23 -1.69 5.41
N LEU A 127 9.85 -2.91 5.02
CA LEU A 127 10.61 -3.73 4.09
C LEU A 127 10.58 -3.12 2.70
N HIS A 128 9.48 -2.53 2.24
CA HIS A 128 9.45 -1.83 0.95
C HIS A 128 10.45 -0.68 0.92
N VAL A 129 10.45 0.19 1.94
CA VAL A 129 11.41 1.31 2.04
C VAL A 129 12.84 0.83 2.28
N LYS A 130 13.08 -0.17 3.14
CA LYS A 130 14.42 -0.76 3.31
C LYS A 130 14.91 -1.48 2.06
N LEU A 131 14.02 -2.08 1.27
CA LEU A 131 14.34 -2.68 -0.02
C LEU A 131 14.68 -1.59 -1.04
N ILE A 132 13.95 -0.48 -1.05
CA ILE A 132 14.29 0.72 -1.84
C ILE A 132 15.68 1.26 -1.45
N GLU A 133 16.00 1.34 -0.15
CA GLU A 133 17.34 1.74 0.34
C GLU A 133 18.43 0.74 -0.08
N LEU A 134 18.21 -0.57 0.11
CA LEU A 134 19.16 -1.62 -0.29
C LEU A 134 19.39 -1.67 -1.80
N MET A 135 18.33 -1.55 -2.60
CA MET A 135 18.40 -1.48 -4.07
C MET A 135 19.10 -0.21 -4.53
N ALA A 136 18.94 0.90 -3.81
CA ALA A 136 19.65 2.14 -4.11
C ALA A 136 21.16 2.01 -3.80
N ASP A 137 21.53 1.41 -2.68
CA ASP A 137 22.92 1.11 -2.35
C ASP A 137 23.56 0.15 -3.38
N GLU A 138 22.86 -0.91 -3.79
CA GLU A 138 23.32 -1.86 -4.82
C GLU A 138 23.47 -1.18 -6.21
N ALA A 139 22.47 -0.38 -6.61
CA ALA A 139 22.49 0.37 -7.87
C ALA A 139 23.35 1.65 -7.82
N LYS A 140 23.94 1.98 -6.66
CA LYS A 140 24.69 3.24 -6.38
C LYS A 140 23.90 4.50 -6.72
N VAL A 141 22.61 4.50 -6.42
CA VAL A 141 21.68 5.62 -6.58
C VAL A 141 21.62 6.41 -5.28
N ASP A 142 21.89 7.71 -5.35
CA ASP A 142 21.68 8.61 -4.22
C ASP A 142 20.18 8.91 -4.03
N LEU A 143 19.61 8.39 -2.94
CA LEU A 143 18.25 8.68 -2.47
C LEU A 143 18.19 9.70 -1.32
N GLU A 144 19.27 10.41 -0.97
CA GLU A 144 19.28 11.37 0.15
C GLU A 144 18.12 12.38 0.05
N LYS A 145 17.84 12.85 -1.17
CA LYS A 145 16.75 13.81 -1.47
C LYS A 145 15.34 13.25 -1.27
N PHE A 146 15.19 11.93 -1.22
CA PHE A 146 13.92 11.23 -1.04
C PHE A 146 13.77 10.56 0.33
N ARG A 147 14.86 10.44 1.11
CA ARG A 147 14.86 9.77 2.43
C ARG A 147 13.80 10.32 3.39
N ALA A 148 13.61 11.65 3.45
CA ALA A 148 12.58 12.25 4.30
C ALA A 148 11.16 11.84 3.89
N LEU A 149 10.88 11.83 2.59
CA LEU A 149 9.61 11.40 2.00
C LEU A 149 9.34 9.92 2.28
N LEU A 150 10.35 9.04 2.10
CA LEU A 150 10.24 7.62 2.41
C LEU A 150 10.03 7.37 3.92
N GLY A 151 10.65 8.20 4.77
CA GLY A 151 10.44 8.21 6.21
C GLY A 151 9.00 8.57 6.61
N TRP A 152 8.41 9.58 5.97
CA TRP A 152 7.01 9.95 6.21
C TRP A 152 6.03 8.85 5.79
N ILE A 153 6.29 8.14 4.68
CA ILE A 153 5.50 6.97 4.27
C ILE A 153 5.55 5.88 5.36
N ILE A 154 6.73 5.55 5.90
CA ILE A 154 6.84 4.60 7.03
C ILE A 154 6.02 5.04 8.25
N GLU A 155 5.99 6.33 8.55
CA GLU A 155 5.21 6.86 9.68
C GLU A 155 3.71 6.85 9.44
N ASP A 156 3.25 7.08 8.20
CA ASP A 156 1.85 6.95 7.80
C ASP A 156 1.37 5.51 7.95
N GLU A 157 2.12 4.51 7.47
CA GLU A 157 1.72 3.10 7.59
C GLU A 157 1.63 2.62 9.04
N LYS A 158 2.50 3.13 9.93
CA LYS A 158 2.37 2.90 11.37
C LYS A 158 1.11 3.53 11.97
N ARG A 159 0.57 4.60 11.37
CA ARG A 159 -0.73 5.19 11.72
C ARG A 159 -1.88 4.39 11.12
N HIS A 160 -1.75 3.89 9.89
CA HIS A 160 -2.76 3.01 9.26
C HIS A 160 -3.02 1.76 10.12
N GLU A 161 -1.97 1.07 10.56
CA GLU A 161 -2.09 -0.10 11.42
C GLU A 161 -2.83 0.23 12.74
N GLN A 162 -2.54 1.38 13.34
CA GLN A 162 -3.23 1.86 14.56
C GLN A 162 -4.70 2.18 14.29
N ILE A 163 -5.01 2.81 13.15
CA ILE A 163 -6.38 3.13 12.73
C ILE A 163 -7.18 1.85 12.48
N LEU A 164 -6.62 0.86 11.78
CA LEU A 164 -7.27 -0.43 11.57
C LEU A 164 -7.54 -1.16 12.89
N ARG A 165 -6.60 -1.13 13.84
CA ARG A 165 -6.80 -1.65 15.21
C ARG A 165 -7.92 -0.91 15.94
N MET A 166 -8.02 0.41 15.80
CA MET A 166 -9.13 1.20 16.36
C MET A 166 -10.48 0.79 15.76
N ILE A 167 -10.57 0.68 14.43
CA ILE A 167 -11.78 0.21 13.74
C ILE A 167 -12.16 -1.21 14.21
N GLY A 168 -11.20 -2.13 14.28
CA GLY A 168 -11.42 -3.50 14.74
C GLY A 168 -11.98 -3.57 16.16
N ASN A 169 -11.51 -2.71 17.07
CA ASN A 169 -12.03 -2.60 18.43
C ASN A 169 -13.46 -2.03 18.44
N MET A 170 -13.73 -0.95 17.69
CA MET A 170 -15.07 -0.36 17.59
C MET A 170 -16.11 -1.36 17.08
N LEU A 171 -15.78 -2.15 16.05
CA LEU A 171 -16.67 -3.17 15.51
C LEU A 171 -16.93 -4.30 16.52
N ALA A 172 -15.93 -4.69 17.32
CA ALA A 172 -16.09 -5.69 18.38
C ALA A 172 -16.89 -5.18 19.59
N GLU A 173 -17.05 -3.86 19.75
CA GLU A 173 -17.95 -3.25 20.73
C GLU A 173 -19.39 -3.15 20.20
N MET A 174 -19.59 -3.03 18.89
CA MET A 174 -20.91 -3.04 18.23
C MET A 174 -21.58 -4.43 18.17
N GLU A 175 -20.83 -5.52 18.35
CA GLU A 175 -21.34 -6.90 18.37
C GLU A 175 -21.80 -7.37 19.78
N LYS A 176 -21.81 -6.48 20.79
CA LYS A 176 -22.19 -6.79 22.20
C LYS A 176 -23.54 -6.21 22.62
#